data_AF-A0A847I1T7-F1
#
_entry.id   AF-A0A847I1T7-F1
#
_cell.length_a   1.000
_cell.length_b   1.000
_cell.length_c   1.000
_cell.angle_alpha   90.00
_cell.angle_beta   90.00
_cell.angle_gamma   90.00
#
_symmetry.space_group_name_H-M   'P 1'
#
loop_
_entity.id
_entity.type
_entity.pdbx_description
1 polymer ?
#
loop_
_entity_poly.entity_id
_entity_poly.type
_entity_poly.pdbx_seq_one_letter_code
_entity_poly.pdbx_strand_id
1 'polypeptide(L)'
;MRIMHSAPCDGGDESEEAMKLSPTQAKRRKPTPLNARTLQWFKARGWPAQVVEHWIPQTHIRRDLFGFIDIVAMDPNTGRLVGVQVTSGEGGNLRARLRKAQAISFFTLWQQANDVEFHGWAKRGGKGKRKLWTLRRLDGNGNELENSDA
;
A
#
# COMPACT_ATOMS: atom_id res chain seq x y z
N MET A 1 -56.71 -17.97 -62.63
CA MET A 1 -55.49 -18.37 -63.37
C MET A 1 -54.29 -18.07 -62.48
N ARG A 2 -53.63 -19.14 -61.98
CA ARG A 2 -52.19 -19.31 -61.61
C ARG A 2 -51.45 -18.10 -60.95
N ILE A 3 -50.69 -18.21 -59.85
CA ILE A 3 -49.88 -19.32 -59.30
C ILE A 3 -49.68 -19.08 -57.79
N MET A 4 -49.65 -20.17 -57.03
CA MET A 4 -49.23 -20.26 -55.63
C MET A 4 -47.75 -19.90 -55.43
N HIS A 5 -47.37 -19.42 -54.23
CA HIS A 5 -46.28 -20.00 -53.42
C HIS A 5 -46.65 -19.84 -51.93
N SER A 6 -46.96 -20.98 -51.32
CA SER A 6 -46.89 -21.32 -49.88
C SER A 6 -45.43 -21.24 -49.37
N ALA A 7 -45.07 -21.09 -48.10
CA ALA A 7 -45.75 -21.37 -46.83
C ALA A 7 -45.08 -20.56 -45.68
N PRO A 8 -45.70 -20.50 -44.48
CA PRO A 8 -45.20 -19.87 -43.26
C PRO A 8 -44.40 -20.86 -42.38
N CYS A 9 -44.24 -20.55 -41.09
CA CYS A 9 -43.57 -21.28 -39.99
C CYS A 9 -42.15 -20.75 -39.68
N ASP A 10 -41.70 -20.56 -38.46
CA ASP A 10 -42.30 -20.51 -37.12
C ASP A 10 -41.16 -20.12 -36.17
N GLY A 11 -41.49 -19.67 -34.97
CA GLY A 11 -40.62 -19.88 -33.81
C GLY A 11 -39.85 -18.67 -33.30
N GLY A 12 -40.00 -18.44 -32.00
CA GLY A 12 -38.93 -17.86 -31.20
C GLY A 12 -39.29 -16.59 -30.47
N ASP A 13 -40.26 -16.68 -29.59
CA ASP A 13 -40.31 -15.90 -28.35
C ASP A 13 -38.96 -16.05 -27.62
N GLU A 14 -38.06 -15.06 -27.68
CA GLU A 14 -36.95 -14.91 -26.73
C GLU A 14 -36.61 -13.42 -26.53
N SER A 15 -37.25 -12.86 -25.50
CA SER A 15 -36.61 -12.11 -24.40
C SER A 15 -35.58 -11.02 -24.71
N GLU A 16 -35.92 -9.82 -24.24
CA GLU A 16 -35.09 -8.99 -23.35
C GLU A 16 -33.68 -9.51 -22.98
N GLU A 17 -32.68 -9.40 -23.86
CA GLU A 17 -31.27 -9.50 -23.44
C GLU A 17 -30.44 -8.55 -24.33
N ALA A 18 -29.62 -7.63 -23.86
CA ALA A 18 -28.89 -7.60 -22.61
C ALA A 18 -28.66 -6.14 -22.20
N MET A 19 -29.35 -5.71 -21.13
CA MET A 19 -28.88 -4.59 -20.32
C MET A 19 -27.59 -5.04 -19.65
N LYS A 20 -26.44 -4.67 -20.24
CA LYS A 20 -25.11 -4.93 -19.70
C LYS A 20 -25.03 -4.39 -18.28
N LEU A 21 -25.16 -5.29 -17.31
CA LEU A 21 -24.87 -5.01 -15.90
C LEU A 21 -23.43 -4.52 -15.81
N SER A 22 -23.25 -3.24 -15.50
CA SER A 22 -21.95 -2.69 -15.17
C SER A 22 -21.42 -3.38 -13.92
N PRO A 23 -20.10 -3.66 -13.82
CA PRO A 23 -19.56 -4.36 -12.67
C PRO A 23 -19.84 -3.55 -11.41
N THR A 24 -20.62 -4.16 -10.50
CA THR A 24 -20.96 -3.65 -9.17
C THR A 24 -19.72 -3.03 -8.53
N GLN A 25 -19.78 -1.72 -8.27
CA GLN A 25 -18.69 -0.98 -7.65
C GLN A 25 -18.34 -1.63 -6.31
N ALA A 26 -17.25 -2.39 -6.26
CA ALA A 26 -16.83 -3.09 -5.06
C ALA A 26 -16.57 -2.07 -3.94
N LYS A 27 -17.27 -2.22 -2.81
CA LYS A 27 -17.21 -1.30 -1.68
C LYS A 27 -15.76 -1.18 -1.19
N ARG A 28 -15.19 0.02 -1.30
CA ARG A 28 -13.79 0.33 -0.98
C ARG A 28 -13.53 0.00 0.50
N ARG A 29 -12.65 -0.98 0.77
CA ARG A 29 -12.34 -1.41 2.14
C ARG A 29 -11.63 -0.27 2.88
N LYS A 30 -11.96 -0.10 4.18
CA LYS A 30 -11.30 0.89 5.03
C LYS A 30 -9.77 0.65 5.02
N PRO A 31 -8.95 1.72 4.91
CA PRO A 31 -7.51 1.57 4.90
C PRO A 31 -7.03 0.94 6.21
N THR A 32 -6.12 -0.02 6.12
CA THR A 32 -5.54 -0.66 7.31
C THR A 32 -4.54 0.33 7.94
N PRO A 33 -4.57 0.56 9.27
CA PRO A 33 -3.61 1.44 9.93
C PRO A 33 -2.25 0.72 10.00
N LEU A 34 -1.38 0.97 9.02
CA LEU A 34 -0.06 0.35 8.93
C LEU A 34 0.97 1.03 9.84
N ASN A 35 0.84 2.35 10.06
CA ASN A 35 1.73 3.11 10.93
C ASN A 35 1.79 2.52 12.35
N ALA A 36 0.63 2.10 12.89
CA ALA A 36 0.55 1.45 14.19
C ALA A 36 1.39 0.16 14.28
N ARG A 37 1.52 -0.58 13.17
CA ARG A 37 2.34 -1.80 13.12
C ARG A 37 3.82 -1.47 13.15
N THR A 38 4.24 -0.46 12.40
CA THR A 38 5.61 0.04 12.43
C THR A 38 5.98 0.57 13.82
N LEU A 39 5.10 1.32 14.48
CA LEU A 39 5.33 1.73 15.87
C LEU A 39 5.47 0.55 16.83
N GLN A 40 4.62 -0.48 16.69
CA GLN A 40 4.74 -1.69 17.50
C GLN A 40 6.06 -2.42 17.25
N TRP A 41 6.53 -2.44 16.00
CA TRP A 41 7.81 -3.05 15.61
C TRP A 41 9.01 -2.33 16.25
N PHE A 42 9.02 -0.99 16.25
CA PHE A 42 10.04 -0.19 16.94
C PHE A 42 9.96 -0.34 18.46
N LYS A 43 8.75 -0.29 19.03
CA LYS A 43 8.52 -0.48 20.47
C LYS A 43 9.06 -1.81 20.97
N ALA A 44 8.83 -2.90 20.22
CA ALA A 44 9.34 -4.23 20.56
C ALA A 44 10.88 -4.30 20.58
N ARG A 45 11.56 -3.38 19.89
CA ARG A 45 13.03 -3.29 19.83
C ARG A 45 13.60 -2.23 20.78
N GLY A 46 12.77 -1.53 21.55
CA GLY A 46 13.20 -0.44 22.42
C GLY A 46 13.60 0.84 21.68
N TRP A 47 13.19 1.00 20.42
CA TRP A 47 13.49 2.19 19.63
C TRP A 47 12.42 3.28 19.89
N PRO A 48 12.81 4.51 20.28
CA PRO A 48 11.90 5.64 20.30
C PRO A 48 11.42 5.95 18.88
N ALA A 49 10.10 6.05 18.67
CA ALA A 49 9.53 6.36 17.36
C ALA A 49 8.23 7.16 17.48
N GLN A 50 8.01 8.09 16.55
CA GLN A 50 6.84 8.96 16.53
C GLN A 50 6.30 9.16 15.11
N VAL A 51 4.97 9.19 14.99
CA VAL A 51 4.29 9.53 13.72
C VAL A 51 4.40 11.03 13.50
N VAL A 52 4.89 11.40 12.32
CA VAL A 52 4.99 12.80 11.87
C VAL A 52 3.94 13.12 10.78
N GLU A 53 3.34 12.10 10.17
CA GLU A 53 2.17 12.24 9.30
C GLU A 53 0.94 12.75 10.08
N HIS A 54 0.30 13.81 9.60
CA HIS A 54 -0.93 14.33 10.18
C HIS A 54 -1.95 14.75 9.09
N TRP A 55 -3.23 14.65 9.45
CA TRP A 55 -4.32 15.17 8.64
C TRP A 55 -4.57 16.64 8.99
N ILE A 56 -4.61 17.51 7.98
CA ILE A 56 -4.93 18.92 8.13
C ILE A 56 -6.40 19.10 7.75
N PRO A 57 -7.33 19.30 8.71
CA PRO A 57 -8.76 19.31 8.41
C PRO A 57 -9.17 20.43 7.46
N GLN A 58 -8.58 21.62 7.59
CA GLN A 58 -8.96 22.81 6.81
C GLN A 58 -8.66 22.66 5.31
N THR A 59 -7.58 21.95 4.97
CA THR A 59 -7.16 21.76 3.58
C THR A 59 -7.56 20.40 3.03
N HIS A 60 -8.07 19.51 3.89
CA HIS A 60 -8.29 18.10 3.56
C HIS A 60 -7.06 17.43 2.93
N ILE A 61 -5.87 17.80 3.40
CA ILE A 61 -4.61 17.25 2.94
C ILE A 61 -3.96 16.49 4.08
N ARG A 62 -3.46 15.30 3.76
CA ARG A 62 -2.56 14.56 4.64
C ARG A 62 -1.13 14.98 4.34
N ARG A 63 -0.40 15.42 5.35
CA ARG A 63 0.96 15.90 5.23
C ARG A 63 1.90 15.02 6.02
N ASP A 64 2.94 14.56 5.36
CA ASP A 64 4.08 13.84 5.93
C ASP A 64 5.28 14.79 6.06
N LEU A 65 6.37 14.31 6.66
CA LEU A 65 7.61 15.06 6.72
C LEU A 65 8.36 14.93 5.38
N PHE A 66 8.69 16.08 4.78
CA PHE A 66 9.45 16.21 3.53
C PHE A 66 8.89 15.49 2.29
N GLY A 67 7.64 15.01 2.30
CA GLY A 67 7.04 14.33 1.15
C GLY A 67 7.28 12.81 1.13
N PHE A 68 7.98 12.25 2.12
CA PHE A 68 8.30 10.81 2.14
C PHE A 68 8.43 10.17 3.53
N ILE A 69 8.38 10.92 4.64
CA ILE A 69 8.59 10.37 5.99
C ILE A 69 7.28 10.38 6.77
N ASP A 70 6.72 9.20 7.06
CA ASP A 70 5.50 9.04 7.86
C ASP A 70 5.82 8.98 9.37
N ILE A 71 6.96 8.37 9.73
CA ILE A 71 7.44 8.14 11.09
C ILE A 71 8.91 8.52 11.17
N VAL A 72 9.34 9.11 12.29
CA VAL A 72 10.75 9.24 12.64
C VAL A 72 11.04 8.32 13.82
N ALA A 73 12.08 7.51 13.71
CA ALA A 73 12.63 6.72 14.79
C ALA A 73 14.06 7.15 15.11
N MET A 74 14.54 6.82 16.30
CA MET A 74 15.93 7.02 16.70
C MET A 74 16.56 5.65 16.93
N ASP A 75 17.69 5.39 16.25
CA ASP A 75 18.49 4.19 16.51
C ASP A 75 19.22 4.38 17.84
N PRO A 76 18.90 3.59 18.88
CA PRO A 76 19.53 3.73 20.20
C PRO A 76 21.02 3.36 20.20
N ASN A 77 21.51 2.61 19.20
CA ASN A 77 22.91 2.20 19.13
C ASN A 77 23.79 3.26 18.48
N THR A 78 23.29 3.91 17.43
CA THR A 78 24.06 4.90 16.66
C THR A 78 23.69 6.34 16.96
N GLY A 79 22.53 6.57 17.59
CA GLY A 79 21.96 7.91 17.80
C GLY A 79 21.42 8.57 16.52
N ARG A 80 21.50 7.89 15.37
CA ARG A 80 21.01 8.42 14.08
C ARG A 80 19.49 8.41 14.04
N LEU A 81 18.92 9.36 13.32
CA LEU A 81 17.49 9.34 13.01
C LEU A 81 17.23 8.42 11.82
N VAL A 82 16.09 7.75 11.86
CA VAL A 82 15.59 6.92 10.76
C VAL A 82 14.26 7.49 10.30
N GLY A 83 14.23 8.00 9.07
CA GLY A 83 13.02 8.42 8.39
C GLY A 83 12.33 7.19 7.79
N VAL A 84 11.08 6.94 8.18
CA VAL A 84 10.36 5.71 7.81
C VAL A 84 9.14 6.05 6.98
N GLN A 85 9.07 5.49 5.78
CA GLN A 85 7.85 5.47 4.97
C GLN A 85 7.11 4.15 5.16
N VAL A 86 5.82 4.21 5.47
CA VAL A 86 4.99 3.03 5.69
C VAL A 86 4.04 2.83 4.52
N THR A 87 4.00 1.61 3.99
CA THR A 87 3.11 1.27 2.87
C THR A 87 2.63 -0.18 2.98
N SER A 88 1.68 -0.56 2.13
CA SER A 88 1.33 -1.97 2.00
C SER A 88 2.49 -2.75 1.36
N GLY A 89 2.74 -3.95 1.85
CA GLY A 89 3.73 -4.87 1.29
C GLY A 89 3.23 -5.65 0.06
N GLU A 90 2.09 -5.26 -0.51
CA GLU A 90 1.45 -5.88 -1.67
C GLU A 90 1.92 -5.20 -2.99
N GLY A 91 1.90 -5.94 -4.10
CA GLY A 91 1.96 -5.36 -5.45
C GLY A 91 3.15 -4.45 -5.78
N GLY A 92 4.31 -4.63 -5.15
CA GLY A 92 5.51 -3.82 -5.43
C GLY A 92 5.48 -2.39 -4.88
N ASN A 93 4.49 -2.04 -4.05
CA ASN A 93 4.29 -0.69 -3.52
C ASN A 93 5.52 -0.12 -2.80
N LEU A 94 6.27 -0.96 -2.08
CA LEU A 94 7.55 -0.61 -1.46
C LEU A 94 8.52 0.07 -2.44
N ARG A 95 8.81 -0.59 -3.57
CA ARG A 95 9.76 -0.06 -4.58
C ARG A 95 9.20 1.18 -5.29
N ALA A 96 7.87 1.25 -5.46
CA ALA A 96 7.24 2.43 -6.04
C ALA A 96 7.36 3.66 -5.11
N ARG A 97 7.26 3.47 -3.79
CA ARG A 97 7.47 4.53 -2.79
C ARG A 97 8.93 4.97 -2.74
N LEU A 98 9.86 4.03 -2.74
CA LEU A 98 11.29 4.31 -2.83
C LEU A 98 11.63 5.21 -4.03
N ARG A 99 11.19 4.83 -5.23
CA ARG A 99 11.44 5.64 -6.45
C ARG A 99 10.85 7.04 -6.36
N LYS A 100 9.68 7.20 -5.75
CA LYS A 100 9.06 8.51 -5.54
C LYS A 100 9.87 9.37 -4.56
N ALA A 101 10.33 8.77 -3.46
CA ALA A 101 11.14 9.45 -2.46
C ALA A 101 12.49 9.88 -3.03
N GLN A 102 13.18 9.00 -3.78
CA GLN A 102 14.45 9.27 -4.44
C GLN A 102 14.40 10.45 -5.43
N ALA A 103 13.23 10.79 -5.96
CA ALA A 103 13.03 11.95 -6.84
C ALA A 103 12.89 13.29 -6.08
N ILE A 104 12.84 13.27 -4.74
CA ILE A 104 12.70 14.46 -3.90
C ILE A 104 14.09 14.90 -3.42
N SER A 105 14.46 16.17 -3.60
CA SER A 105 15.78 16.69 -3.20
C SER A 105 16.07 16.51 -1.70
N PHE A 106 15.04 16.63 -0.84
CA PHE A 106 15.16 16.40 0.60
C PHE A 106 15.54 14.96 0.97
N PHE A 107 15.25 13.97 0.12
CA PHE A 107 15.64 12.59 0.36
C PHE A 107 17.16 12.45 0.39
N THR A 108 17.84 12.97 -0.64
CA THR A 108 19.31 12.96 -0.72
C THR A 108 19.92 13.74 0.44
N LEU A 109 19.37 14.91 0.78
CA LEU A 109 19.86 15.71 1.91
C LEU A 109 19.72 14.97 3.25
N TRP A 110 18.58 14.31 3.48
CA TRP A 110 18.35 13.52 4.70
C TRP A 110 19.37 12.39 4.84
N GLN A 111 19.64 11.65 3.76
CA GLN A 111 20.58 10.52 3.76
C GLN A 111 22.03 10.89 4.08
N GLN A 112 22.41 12.17 4.00
CA GLN A 112 23.76 12.62 4.36
C GLN A 112 24.03 12.48 5.86
N ALA A 113 23.01 12.58 6.71
CA ALA A 113 23.15 12.57 8.16
C ALA A 113 22.32 11.47 8.85
N ASN A 114 21.30 10.94 8.18
CA ASN A 114 20.29 10.07 8.75
C ASN A 114 20.01 8.88 7.83
N ASP A 115 19.29 7.89 8.34
CA ASP A 115 18.94 6.70 7.56
C ASP A 115 17.48 6.78 7.09
N VAL A 116 17.16 6.02 6.05
CA VAL A 116 15.80 5.93 5.50
C VAL A 116 15.40 4.47 5.36
N GLU A 117 14.21 4.15 5.85
CA GLU A 117 13.61 2.83 5.70
C GLU A 117 12.21 2.89 5.08
N PHE A 118 11.89 1.88 4.28
CA PHE A 118 10.55 1.67 3.76
C PHE A 118 9.97 0.40 4.34
N HIS A 119 8.85 0.53 5.06
CA HIS A 119 8.18 -0.57 5.75
C HIS A 119 6.93 -1.00 4.96
N GLY A 120 6.96 -2.23 4.45
CA GLY A 120 5.84 -2.83 3.72
C GLY A 120 5.19 -3.94 4.53
N TRP A 121 3.98 -3.69 5.01
CA TRP A 121 3.20 -4.67 5.77
C TRP A 121 2.19 -5.40 4.88
N ALA A 122 2.18 -6.73 4.92
CA ALA A 122 1.17 -7.53 4.23
C ALA A 122 0.78 -8.75 5.06
N LYS A 123 -0.46 -9.24 4.89
CA LYS A 123 -0.88 -10.51 5.46
C LYS A 123 -0.41 -11.65 4.55
N ARG A 124 0.47 -12.51 5.05
CA ARG A 124 1.02 -13.67 4.33
C ARG A 124 0.71 -14.97 5.07
N GLY A 125 0.60 -16.07 4.33
CA GLY A 125 0.29 -17.38 4.88
C GLY A 125 -0.13 -18.36 3.78
N GLY A 126 0.10 -19.65 4.02
CA GLY A 126 -0.27 -20.72 3.09
C GLY A 126 -1.78 -20.83 2.87
N LYS A 127 -2.19 -21.43 1.75
CA LYS A 127 -3.60 -21.71 1.45
C LYS A 127 -4.22 -22.53 2.58
N GLY A 128 -5.41 -22.15 3.05
CA GLY A 128 -6.11 -22.82 4.16
C GLY A 128 -5.55 -22.52 5.56
N LYS A 129 -4.46 -21.77 5.70
CA LYS A 129 -3.90 -21.36 7.01
C LYS A 129 -4.25 -19.92 7.34
N ARG A 130 -4.27 -19.60 8.63
CA ARG A 130 -4.41 -18.22 9.11
C ARG A 130 -3.26 -17.37 8.56
N LYS A 131 -3.60 -16.27 7.86
CA LYS A 131 -2.59 -15.30 7.40
C LYS A 131 -2.15 -14.41 8.55
N LEU A 132 -0.84 -14.24 8.69
CA LEU A 132 -0.21 -13.38 9.69
C LEU A 132 0.38 -12.15 9.02
N TRP A 133 0.55 -11.08 9.78
CA TRP A 133 1.23 -9.89 9.29
C TRP A 133 2.72 -10.14 9.22
N THR A 134 3.30 -9.81 8.07
CA THR A 134 4.74 -9.88 7.83
C THR A 134 5.22 -8.51 7.39
N LEU A 135 6.35 -8.09 7.96
CA LEU A 135 7.06 -6.89 7.57
C LEU A 135 8.14 -7.24 6.53
N ARG A 136 8.21 -6.44 5.47
CA ARG A 136 9.36 -6.37 4.58
C ARG A 136 9.94 -4.96 4.66
N ARG A 137 11.26 -4.84 4.77
CA ARG A 137 11.95 -3.55 4.91
C ARG A 137 12.93 -3.35 3.77
N LEU A 138 12.99 -2.13 3.24
CA LEU A 138 14.05 -1.69 2.34
C LEU A 138 14.79 -0.50 2.93
N ASP A 139 16.09 -0.40 2.70
CA ASP A 139 16.83 0.85 2.93
C ASP A 139 16.56 1.89 1.83
N GLY A 140 17.14 3.08 1.96
CA GLY A 140 17.05 4.15 0.96
C GLY A 140 17.72 3.86 -0.38
N ASN A 141 18.48 2.77 -0.50
CA ASN A 141 19.10 2.32 -1.74
C ASN A 141 18.31 1.17 -2.39
N GLY A 142 17.31 0.63 -1.69
CA GLY A 142 16.46 -0.48 -2.16
C GLY A 142 16.99 -1.86 -1.80
N ASN A 143 17.98 -1.95 -0.92
CA ASN A 143 18.46 -3.21 -0.35
C ASN A 143 17.45 -3.73 0.68
N GLU A 144 17.28 -5.04 0.74
CA GLU A 144 16.46 -5.66 1.79
C GLU A 144 17.17 -5.52 3.13
N LEU A 145 16.42 -5.10 4.14
CA LEU A 145 16.90 -5.11 5.51
C LEU A 145 16.34 -6.33 6.22
N GLU A 146 17.22 -7.05 6.90
CA GLU A 146 16.80 -8.15 7.76
C GLU A 146 15.93 -7.63 8.90
N ASN A 147 14.92 -8.42 9.24
CA ASN A 147 14.18 -8.24 10.47
C ASN A 147 14.94 -9.03 11.53
N SER A 148 16.12 -8.58 11.96
CA SER A 148 16.78 -9.22 13.08
C SER A 148 15.82 -9.20 14.27
N ASP A 149 15.57 -10.38 14.83
CA ASP A 149 14.85 -10.55 16.08
C ASP A 149 15.77 -10.04 17.18
N ALA A 150 15.27 -9.11 17.98
CA ALA A 150 15.90 -8.71 19.24
C ALA A 150 15.69 -9.82 20.26
#